data_AF-A0A7Y7P8J9-F1
#
_entry.id   AF-A0A7Y7P8J9-F1
#
_cell.length_a   1.000
_cell.length_b   1.000
_cell.length_c   1.000
_cell.angle_alpha   90.00
_cell.angle_beta   90.00
_cell.angle_gamma   90.00
#
_symmetry.space_group_name_H-M   'P 1'
#
loop_
_entity.id
_entity.type
_entity.pdbx_description
1 polymer ?
#
loop_
_entity_poly.entity_id
_entity_poly.type
_entity_poly.pdbx_seq_one_letter_code
_entity_poly.pdbx_strand_id
1 'polypeptide(L)'
;MPNGELEICIPEEEIISRLQNLLPFGIMPFEQAVNGAGYGIVMCCGEKEVNCLKQQPIEVERSHAEQLMQIQHLMIVDAYCRYSKMGFQGAYLAGPYLRQRDIVLWEAGVSHFIFPDFTEMKASGKSRDKLFDEHFGIGATRMFFGFGECYKRAFKESEIPMLQYFGYDVRSRSHLQNLAMNFMVLDSRVICLRANLRKDEDAAWTILAAAGINRVYHLPSVPLTIPEPDQEIAKGLL
;
A
#
# COMPACT_ATOMS: atom_id res chain seq x y z
N MET A 1 25.09 12.80 -10.03
CA MET A 1 24.85 12.33 -8.64
C MET A 1 25.25 10.86 -8.59
N PRO A 2 25.79 10.30 -7.49
CA PRO A 2 26.15 8.89 -7.48
C PRO A 2 24.84 8.09 -7.52
N ASN A 3 24.54 7.53 -8.71
CA ASN A 3 23.43 6.62 -8.93
C ASN A 3 23.68 5.38 -8.08
N GLY A 4 22.99 5.24 -6.95
CA GLY A 4 22.89 3.93 -6.32
C GLY A 4 22.24 2.99 -7.34
N GLU A 5 22.90 1.89 -7.68
CA GLU A 5 22.28 0.86 -8.50
C GLU A 5 21.12 0.26 -7.70
N LEU A 6 19.90 0.50 -8.17
CA LEU A 6 18.70 -0.11 -7.61
C LEU A 6 18.55 -1.52 -8.22
N GLU A 7 18.75 -2.53 -7.40
CA GLU A 7 18.54 -3.92 -7.78
C GLU A 7 17.05 -4.28 -7.65
N ILE A 8 16.49 -4.89 -8.70
CA ILE A 8 15.13 -5.43 -8.66
C ILE A 8 15.24 -6.94 -8.49
N CYS A 9 14.84 -7.42 -7.32
CA CYS A 9 15.01 -8.81 -6.90
C CYS A 9 13.71 -9.60 -7.08
N ILE A 10 13.85 -10.91 -7.28
CA ILE A 10 12.73 -11.85 -7.15
C ILE A 10 12.47 -12.04 -5.63
N PRO A 11 11.20 -12.05 -5.17
CA PRO A 11 10.88 -12.27 -3.77
C PRO A 11 11.31 -13.67 -3.31
N GLU A 12 12.00 -13.71 -2.18
CA GLU A 12 12.35 -14.96 -1.49
C GLU A 12 11.10 -15.61 -0.88
N GLU A 13 11.14 -16.92 -0.63
CA GLU A 13 10.04 -17.65 0.03
C GLU A 13 9.64 -17.03 1.38
N GLU A 14 10.61 -16.48 2.12
CA GLU A 14 10.36 -15.77 3.38
C GLU A 14 9.40 -14.58 3.19
N ILE A 15 9.54 -13.80 2.11
CA ILE A 15 8.65 -12.66 1.83
C ILE A 15 7.23 -13.16 1.57
N ILE A 16 7.09 -14.24 0.80
CA ILE A 16 5.78 -14.82 0.49
C ILE A 16 5.12 -15.35 1.77
N SER A 17 5.83 -16.18 2.54
CA SER A 17 5.34 -16.72 3.80
C SER A 17 4.97 -15.62 4.80
N ARG A 18 5.79 -14.56 4.86
CA ARG A 18 5.52 -13.38 5.70
C ARG A 18 4.22 -12.68 5.29
N LEU A 19 4.00 -12.47 4.00
CA LEU A 19 2.75 -11.88 3.49
C LEU A 19 1.55 -12.81 3.72
N GLN A 20 1.70 -14.11 3.50
CA GLN A 20 0.67 -15.10 3.81
C GLN A 20 0.26 -15.03 5.28
N ASN A 21 1.20 -14.86 6.19
CA ASN A 21 0.94 -14.74 7.64
C ASN A 21 0.28 -13.40 8.02
N LEU A 22 0.79 -12.27 7.53
CA LEU A 22 0.33 -10.94 7.91
C LEU A 22 -1.00 -10.54 7.28
N LEU A 23 -1.22 -10.86 6.00
CA LEU A 23 -2.42 -10.43 5.30
C LEU A 23 -3.65 -11.18 5.82
N PRO A 24 -4.81 -10.51 6.01
CA PRO A 24 -5.99 -11.13 6.62
C PRO A 24 -6.44 -12.42 5.93
N PHE A 25 -6.40 -12.43 4.60
CA PHE A 25 -6.80 -13.57 3.77
C PHE A 25 -5.63 -14.15 2.95
N GLY A 26 -4.40 -13.67 3.17
CA GLY A 26 -3.21 -14.20 2.52
C GLY A 26 -2.98 -13.73 1.08
N ILE A 27 -2.15 -14.49 0.36
CA ILE A 27 -1.73 -14.24 -1.02
C ILE A 27 -1.66 -15.58 -1.76
N MET A 28 -2.12 -15.62 -3.01
CA MET A 28 -2.14 -16.83 -3.83
C MET A 28 -1.28 -16.67 -5.08
N PRO A 29 -0.46 -17.66 -5.46
CA PRO A 29 0.13 -17.69 -6.79
C PRO A 29 -0.94 -17.99 -7.84
N PHE A 30 -0.75 -17.48 -9.06
CA PHE A 30 -1.51 -17.92 -10.21
C PHE A 30 -0.74 -18.97 -11.01
N GLU A 31 -1.42 -20.02 -11.46
CA GLU A 31 -0.84 -20.98 -12.41
C GLU A 31 -0.44 -20.30 -13.73
N GLN A 32 -1.24 -19.31 -14.16
CA GLN A 32 -0.97 -18.47 -15.32
C GLN A 32 -1.12 -17.01 -14.93
N ALA A 33 -0.19 -16.17 -15.39
CA ALA A 33 -0.19 -14.76 -15.01
C ALA A 33 -1.47 -14.03 -15.46
N VAL A 34 -2.12 -13.34 -14.53
CA VAL A 34 -3.33 -12.55 -14.80
C VAL A 34 -2.94 -11.09 -14.97
N ASN A 35 -3.12 -10.53 -16.17
CA ASN A 35 -2.67 -9.17 -16.51
C ASN A 35 -1.18 -8.93 -16.19
N GLY A 36 -0.35 -9.97 -16.34
CA GLY A 36 1.08 -9.93 -16.02
C GLY A 36 1.42 -10.04 -14.52
N ALA A 37 0.42 -10.21 -13.65
CA ALA A 37 0.63 -10.54 -12.24
C ALA A 37 0.77 -12.05 -12.05
N GLY A 38 1.79 -12.45 -11.30
CA GLY A 38 2.01 -13.86 -10.90
C GLY A 38 1.29 -14.22 -9.60
N TYR A 39 0.79 -13.22 -8.87
CA TYR A 39 0.14 -13.40 -7.58
C TYR A 39 -1.15 -12.59 -7.46
N GLY A 40 -2.06 -13.06 -6.60
CA GLY A 40 -3.24 -12.36 -6.16
C GLY A 40 -3.15 -12.07 -4.66
N ILE A 41 -3.15 -10.79 -4.27
CA ILE A 41 -3.33 -10.41 -2.86
C ILE A 41 -4.83 -10.51 -2.56
N VAL A 42 -5.19 -11.39 -1.64
CA VAL A 42 -6.60 -11.70 -1.37
C VAL A 42 -7.24 -10.54 -0.59
N MET A 43 -8.05 -9.76 -1.29
CA MET A 43 -8.77 -8.62 -0.73
C MET A 43 -10.20 -8.98 -0.33
N CYS A 44 -10.74 -10.08 -0.85
CA CYS A 44 -12.07 -10.58 -0.52
C CYS A 44 -12.06 -12.11 -0.37
N CYS A 45 -12.65 -12.61 0.70
CA CYS A 45 -12.78 -14.03 1.04
C CYS A 45 -14.24 -14.31 1.43
N GLY A 46 -14.99 -14.95 0.53
CA GLY A 46 -16.45 -15.10 0.69
C GLY A 46 -17.14 -13.74 0.77
N GLU A 47 -17.82 -13.47 1.88
CA GLU A 47 -18.49 -12.19 2.15
C GLU A 47 -17.61 -11.17 2.87
N LYS A 48 -16.40 -11.55 3.28
CA LYS A 48 -15.49 -10.70 4.06
C LYS A 48 -14.54 -9.96 3.12
N GLU A 49 -14.39 -8.66 3.34
CA GLU A 49 -13.50 -7.82 2.55
C GLU A 49 -12.49 -7.09 3.42
N VAL A 50 -11.28 -6.92 2.90
CA VAL A 50 -10.23 -6.13 3.56
C VAL A 50 -10.65 -4.66 3.62
N ASN A 51 -10.54 -4.08 4.80
CA ASN A 51 -10.76 -2.66 5.03
C ASN A 51 -9.47 -1.85 4.85
N CYS A 52 -9.63 -0.56 4.60
CA CYS A 52 -8.57 0.44 4.57
C CYS A 52 -9.03 1.73 5.27
N LEU A 53 -8.06 2.58 5.63
CA LEU A 53 -8.33 3.98 5.91
C LEU A 53 -8.30 4.75 4.60
N LYS A 54 -9.43 5.32 4.22
CA LYS A 54 -9.60 6.12 3.02
C LYS A 54 -9.51 7.60 3.36
N GLN A 55 -8.59 8.33 2.72
CA GLN A 55 -8.62 9.79 2.74
C GLN A 55 -9.87 10.32 2.01
N GLN A 56 -10.46 11.39 2.53
CA GLN A 56 -11.61 12.07 1.93
C GLN A 56 -11.18 13.40 1.28
N PRO A 57 -10.75 13.39 0.00
CA PRO A 57 -10.40 14.60 -0.73
C PRO A 57 -11.64 15.31 -1.28
N ILE A 58 -11.44 16.51 -1.82
CA ILE A 58 -12.43 17.21 -2.64
C ILE A 58 -12.60 16.50 -3.98
N GLU A 59 -13.84 16.48 -4.49
CA GLU A 59 -14.18 15.94 -5.80
C GLU A 59 -13.78 16.93 -6.91
N VAL A 60 -13.20 16.41 -8.00
CA VAL A 60 -12.63 17.21 -9.10
C VAL A 60 -12.98 16.59 -10.46
N GLU A 61 -12.72 17.31 -11.54
CA GLU A 61 -12.87 16.75 -12.89
C GLU A 61 -11.87 15.61 -13.16
N ARG A 62 -12.24 14.69 -14.05
CA ARG A 62 -11.47 13.47 -14.34
C ARG A 62 -9.99 13.69 -14.66
N SER A 63 -9.69 14.61 -15.58
CA SER A 63 -8.31 14.87 -16.01
C SER A 63 -7.44 15.37 -14.86
N HIS A 64 -8.01 16.21 -13.98
CA HIS A 64 -7.35 16.65 -12.76
C HIS A 64 -7.19 15.49 -11.76
N ALA A 65 -8.22 14.66 -11.59
CA ALA A 65 -8.16 13.48 -10.73
C ALA A 65 -7.02 12.52 -11.14
N GLU A 66 -6.88 12.26 -12.44
CA GLU A 66 -5.82 11.42 -13.00
C GLU A 66 -4.42 12.01 -12.73
N GLN A 67 -4.25 13.34 -12.84
CA GLN A 67 -3.01 14.01 -12.46
C GLN A 67 -2.71 13.89 -10.96
N LEU A 68 -3.71 14.11 -10.11
CA LEU A 68 -3.56 13.96 -8.66
C LEU A 68 -3.18 12.54 -8.27
N MET A 69 -3.73 11.53 -8.94
CA MET A 69 -3.37 10.13 -8.72
C MET A 69 -1.88 9.87 -8.99
N GLN A 70 -1.31 10.48 -10.04
CA GLN A 70 0.13 10.36 -10.34
C GLN A 70 0.99 11.08 -9.29
N ILE A 71 0.60 12.28 -8.87
CA ILE A 71 1.29 13.01 -7.80
C ILE A 71 1.29 12.18 -6.51
N GLN A 72 0.13 11.65 -6.11
CA GLN A 72 0.00 10.80 -4.93
C GLN A 72 0.86 9.55 -5.02
N HIS A 73 0.92 8.88 -6.18
CA HIS A 73 1.83 7.74 -6.41
C HIS A 73 3.28 8.10 -6.08
N LEU A 74 3.80 9.20 -6.63
CA LEU A 74 5.19 9.61 -6.39
C LEU A 74 5.43 9.99 -4.93
N MET A 75 4.48 10.69 -4.29
CA MET A 75 4.58 11.07 -2.88
C MET A 75 4.51 9.87 -1.93
N ILE A 76 3.75 8.83 -2.29
CA ILE A 76 3.71 7.56 -1.54
C ILE A 76 5.07 6.87 -1.63
N VAL A 77 5.68 6.80 -2.81
CA VAL A 77 6.99 6.18 -3.00
C VAL A 77 8.09 6.93 -2.22
N ASP A 78 8.09 8.26 -2.27
CA ASP A 78 9.02 9.05 -1.46
C ASP A 78 8.81 8.83 0.05
N ALA A 79 7.55 8.79 0.50
CA ALA A 79 7.22 8.49 1.89
C ALA A 79 7.73 7.11 2.31
N TYR A 80 7.61 6.08 1.47
CA TYR A 80 8.13 4.74 1.75
C TYR A 80 9.64 4.71 1.96
N CYS A 81 10.40 5.58 1.29
CA CYS A 81 11.85 5.65 1.46
C CYS A 81 12.25 6.04 2.89
N ARG A 82 11.40 6.81 3.59
CA ARG A 82 11.59 7.21 4.98
C ARG A 82 10.91 6.23 5.94
N TYR A 83 9.69 5.82 5.60
CA TYR A 83 8.87 4.91 6.41
C TYR A 83 9.54 3.56 6.63
N SER A 84 10.15 2.98 5.60
CA SER A 84 10.90 1.71 5.69
C SER A 84 12.06 1.73 6.69
N LYS A 85 12.57 2.93 7.04
CA LYS A 85 13.66 3.13 8.00
C LYS A 85 13.16 3.36 9.43
N MET A 86 11.84 3.38 9.66
CA MET A 86 11.25 3.61 10.98
C MET A 86 11.21 2.36 11.87
N GLY A 87 11.48 1.17 11.31
CA GLY A 87 11.59 -0.08 12.06
C GLY A 87 10.26 -0.76 12.41
N PHE A 88 9.14 -0.33 11.80
CA PHE A 88 7.86 -1.02 11.97
C PHE A 88 7.92 -2.46 11.43
N GLN A 89 7.32 -3.40 12.17
CA GLN A 89 7.12 -4.78 11.73
C GLN A 89 5.68 -4.96 11.23
N GLY A 90 5.52 -5.61 10.08
CA GLY A 90 4.23 -5.76 9.42
C GLY A 90 4.23 -5.24 7.98
N ALA A 91 3.04 -5.15 7.38
CA ALA A 91 2.86 -4.68 6.02
C ALA A 91 2.07 -3.36 5.96
N TYR A 92 2.48 -2.46 5.07
CA TYR A 92 1.80 -1.20 4.81
C TYR A 92 1.66 -0.98 3.31
N LEU A 93 0.42 -0.86 2.85
CA LEU A 93 0.07 -0.58 1.46
C LEU A 93 -0.78 0.69 1.42
N ALA A 94 -0.11 1.82 1.18
CA ALA A 94 -0.72 3.02 0.63
C ALA A 94 -0.87 2.88 -0.89
N GLY A 95 -2.06 3.16 -1.40
CA GLY A 95 -2.35 3.16 -2.83
C GLY A 95 -3.19 4.36 -3.23
N PRO A 96 -2.85 5.08 -4.31
CA PRO A 96 -3.75 6.07 -4.85
C PRO A 96 -4.96 5.36 -5.48
N TYR A 97 -6.13 5.97 -5.37
CA TYR A 97 -7.35 5.45 -5.97
C TYR A 97 -8.11 6.53 -6.73
N LEU A 98 -8.89 6.10 -7.71
CA LEU A 98 -9.85 6.91 -8.44
C LEU A 98 -11.24 6.31 -8.31
N ARG A 99 -12.16 7.12 -7.80
CA ARG A 99 -13.56 6.74 -7.65
C ARG A 99 -14.45 7.75 -8.34
N GLN A 100 -15.32 7.27 -9.22
CA GLN A 100 -16.35 8.08 -9.82
C GLN A 100 -17.47 8.31 -8.79
N ARG A 101 -17.80 9.58 -8.53
CA ARG A 101 -18.87 10.01 -7.61
C ARG A 101 -20.12 10.41 -8.37
N ASP A 102 -19.94 11.09 -9.49
CA ASP A 102 -20.97 11.50 -10.44
C ASP A 102 -20.42 11.44 -11.88
N ILE A 103 -21.21 11.81 -12.88
CA ILE A 103 -20.85 11.77 -14.31
C ILE A 103 -19.52 12.50 -14.58
N VAL A 104 -19.32 13.67 -13.97
CA VAL A 104 -18.14 14.53 -14.19
C VAL A 104 -17.19 14.59 -12.99
N LEU A 105 -17.64 14.19 -11.80
CA LEU A 105 -16.90 14.34 -10.56
C LEU A 105 -16.23 13.05 -10.13
N TRP A 106 -14.93 13.18 -9.88
CA TRP A 106 -14.02 12.11 -9.51
C TRP A 106 -13.33 12.44 -8.18
N GLU A 107 -13.19 11.41 -7.36
CA GLU A 107 -12.46 11.45 -6.11
C GLU A 107 -11.08 10.80 -6.34
N ALA A 108 -10.01 11.57 -6.13
CA ALA A 108 -8.62 11.11 -6.23
C ALA A 108 -7.94 11.20 -4.85
N GLY A 109 -7.80 10.07 -4.17
CA GLY A 109 -7.29 10.02 -2.80
C GLY A 109 -6.30 8.88 -2.58
N VAL A 110 -5.77 8.80 -1.35
CA VAL A 110 -4.95 7.67 -0.91
C VAL A 110 -5.74 6.79 0.03
N SER A 111 -5.69 5.48 -0.20
CA SER A 111 -6.13 4.47 0.75
C SER A 111 -4.91 3.89 1.47
N HIS A 112 -5.09 3.55 2.74
CA HIS A 112 -4.05 2.99 3.60
C HIS A 112 -4.51 1.63 4.14
N PHE A 113 -3.93 0.57 3.63
CA PHE A 113 -4.08 -0.80 4.11
C PHE A 113 -2.93 -1.10 5.08
N ILE A 114 -3.27 -1.46 6.31
CA ILE A 114 -2.32 -1.51 7.43
C ILE A 114 -2.43 -2.88 8.08
N PHE A 115 -1.32 -3.60 8.17
CA PHE A 115 -1.25 -4.96 8.69
C PHE A 115 -0.08 -5.07 9.68
N PRO A 116 -0.27 -4.63 10.94
CA PRO A 116 0.76 -4.75 11.97
C PRO A 116 1.08 -6.21 12.29
N ASP A 117 2.33 -6.50 12.63
CA ASP A 117 2.66 -7.76 13.28
C ASP A 117 2.31 -7.71 14.78
N PHE A 118 1.50 -8.67 15.23
CA PHE A 118 1.04 -8.81 16.61
C PHE A 118 2.17 -9.07 17.62
N THR A 119 3.38 -9.41 17.18
CA THR A 119 4.50 -9.72 18.07
C THR A 119 5.15 -8.49 18.71
N GLU A 120 4.91 -7.28 18.19
CA GLU A 120 5.38 -6.04 18.85
C GLU A 120 4.33 -5.40 19.79
N MET A 121 4.66 -5.54 21.07
CA MET A 121 4.36 -4.63 22.19
C MET A 121 2.95 -4.67 22.82
N LYS A 122 2.97 -5.14 24.09
CA LYS A 122 2.10 -4.70 25.18
C LYS A 122 1.90 -3.19 25.08
N ALA A 123 0.67 -2.77 24.78
CA ALA A 123 0.29 -1.38 24.62
C ALA A 123 0.60 -0.54 25.88
N SER A 124 1.77 0.07 25.94
CA SER A 124 2.08 1.16 26.88
C SER A 124 1.88 2.49 26.17
N GLY A 125 0.63 2.92 26.03
CA GLY A 125 0.28 4.17 25.34
C GLY A 125 -1.14 4.63 25.69
N LYS A 126 -1.33 5.96 25.72
CA LYS A 126 -2.60 6.62 26.10
C LYS A 126 -3.68 6.34 25.04
N SER A 127 -4.96 6.54 25.35
CA SER A 127 -6.09 6.12 24.47
C SER A 127 -6.08 6.67 23.03
N ARG A 128 -5.37 7.78 22.75
CA ARG A 128 -5.20 8.32 21.39
C ARG A 128 -4.29 7.48 20.49
N ASP A 129 -3.46 6.61 21.08
CA ASP A 129 -2.53 5.74 20.35
C ASP A 129 -3.20 4.51 19.71
N LYS A 130 -4.53 4.41 19.79
CA LYS A 130 -5.31 3.22 19.39
C LYS A 130 -6.51 3.51 18.49
N LEU A 131 -6.61 4.72 17.92
CA LEU A 131 -7.79 5.19 17.17
C LEU A 131 -8.26 4.20 16.08
N PHE A 132 -7.32 3.50 15.43
CA PHE A 132 -7.59 2.58 14.34
C PHE A 132 -7.24 1.12 14.68
N ASP A 133 -6.74 0.85 15.88
CA ASP A 133 -6.24 -0.48 16.27
C ASP A 133 -7.38 -1.51 16.35
N GLU A 134 -8.59 -1.08 16.72
CA GLU A 134 -9.77 -1.96 16.74
C GLU A 134 -10.15 -2.48 15.35
N HIS A 135 -9.80 -1.76 14.29
CA HIS A 135 -10.12 -2.12 12.91
C HIS A 135 -9.00 -2.88 12.19
N PHE A 136 -7.74 -2.56 12.49
CA PHE A 136 -6.58 -3.05 11.72
C PHE A 136 -5.55 -3.82 12.54
N GLY A 137 -5.79 -3.99 13.85
CA GLY A 137 -4.87 -4.66 14.76
C GLY A 137 -4.00 -3.70 15.57
N ILE A 138 -3.45 -4.21 16.67
CA ILE A 138 -2.64 -3.44 17.62
C ILE A 138 -1.43 -2.86 16.90
N GLY A 139 -1.20 -1.55 17.04
CA GLY A 139 -0.07 -0.84 16.42
C GLY A 139 -0.41 -0.18 15.07
N ALA A 140 -1.57 -0.45 14.48
CA ALA A 140 -1.98 0.15 13.22
C ALA A 140 -2.02 1.68 13.26
N THR A 141 -2.49 2.25 14.37
CA THR A 141 -2.54 3.70 14.58
C THR A 141 -1.13 4.31 14.50
N ARG A 142 -0.14 3.68 15.12
CA ARG A 142 1.26 4.15 15.10
C ARG A 142 1.87 4.05 13.70
N MET A 143 1.65 2.93 13.01
CA MET A 143 2.09 2.76 11.63
C MET A 143 1.49 3.82 10.71
N PHE A 144 0.18 4.08 10.84
CA PHE A 144 -0.52 5.10 10.08
C PHE A 144 0.04 6.51 10.30
N PHE A 145 0.21 6.93 11.55
CA PHE A 145 0.80 8.24 11.84
C PHE A 145 2.26 8.36 11.40
N GLY A 146 3.04 7.28 11.53
CA GLY A 146 4.41 7.23 11.04
C GLY A 146 4.50 7.44 9.53
N PHE A 147 3.64 6.75 8.77
CA PHE A 147 3.51 6.98 7.33
C PHE A 147 3.03 8.40 7.03
N GLY A 148 2.02 8.90 7.75
CA GLY A 148 1.46 10.23 7.58
C GLY A 148 2.50 11.35 7.72
N GLU A 149 3.43 11.24 8.68
CA GLU A 149 4.54 12.20 8.81
C GLU A 149 5.54 12.12 7.66
N CYS A 150 5.85 10.90 7.17
CA CYS A 150 6.69 10.72 5.98
C CYS A 150 6.02 11.31 4.74
N TYR A 151 4.71 11.09 4.58
CA TYR A 151 3.91 11.57 3.45
C TYR A 151 3.80 13.10 3.42
N LYS A 152 3.52 13.74 4.56
CA LYS A 152 3.56 15.22 4.66
C LYS A 152 4.92 15.79 4.28
N ARG A 153 5.99 15.11 4.69
CA ARG A 153 7.36 15.53 4.40
C ARG A 153 7.68 15.42 2.91
N ALA A 154 7.22 14.37 2.23
CA ALA A 154 7.36 14.21 0.78
C ALA A 154 6.78 15.40 0.00
N PHE A 155 5.56 15.85 0.35
CA PHE A 155 4.97 17.06 -0.26
C PHE A 155 5.77 18.32 0.06
N LYS A 156 6.16 18.49 1.33
CA LYS A 156 6.90 19.68 1.77
C LYS A 156 8.24 19.82 1.03
N GLU A 157 8.97 18.74 0.85
CA GLU A 157 10.31 18.75 0.23
C GLU A 157 10.26 18.79 -1.30
N SER A 158 9.16 18.34 -1.91
CA SER A 158 8.94 18.46 -3.36
C SER A 158 8.36 19.82 -3.79
N GLU A 159 8.05 20.70 -2.84
CA GLU A 159 7.36 21.98 -3.05
C GLU A 159 5.98 21.83 -3.73
N ILE A 160 5.42 20.61 -3.72
CA ILE A 160 4.07 20.32 -4.22
C ILE A 160 3.08 20.56 -3.08
N PRO A 161 2.01 21.36 -3.28
CA PRO A 161 0.98 21.52 -2.28
C PRO A 161 0.30 20.19 -1.95
N MET A 162 0.27 19.84 -0.67
CA MET A 162 -0.51 18.70 -0.21
C MET A 162 -2.01 18.99 -0.40
N LEU A 163 -2.73 17.99 -0.90
CA LEU A 163 -4.19 18.07 -1.05
C LEU A 163 -4.87 18.27 0.30
N GLN A 164 -5.98 19.00 0.28
CA GLN A 164 -6.83 19.14 1.45
C GLN A 164 -7.71 17.89 1.60
N TYR A 165 -7.78 17.37 2.82
CA TYR A 165 -8.60 16.23 3.19
C TYR A 165 -9.52 16.61 4.33
N PHE A 166 -10.79 16.23 4.23
CA PHE A 166 -11.79 16.49 5.27
C PHE A 166 -11.70 15.54 6.45
N GLY A 167 -11.14 14.36 6.21
CA GLY A 167 -11.07 13.31 7.21
C GLY A 167 -10.60 11.97 6.65
N TYR A 168 -10.74 10.96 7.50
CA TYR A 168 -10.41 9.57 7.21
C TYR A 168 -11.62 8.71 7.56
N ASP A 169 -11.98 7.80 6.67
CA ASP A 169 -13.03 6.80 6.90
C ASP A 169 -12.46 5.39 6.81
N VAL A 170 -13.00 4.46 7.62
CA VAL A 170 -12.82 3.03 7.38
C VAL A 170 -13.75 2.60 6.25
N ARG A 171 -13.19 2.05 5.18
CA ARG A 171 -13.94 1.56 4.01
C ARG A 171 -13.36 0.25 3.52
N SER A 172 -14.22 -0.60 2.99
CA SER A 172 -13.80 -1.80 2.29
C SER A 172 -13.06 -1.45 1.00
N ARG A 173 -12.26 -2.39 0.47
CA ARG A 173 -11.57 -2.21 -0.80
C ARG A 173 -12.55 -1.84 -1.92
N SER A 174 -13.70 -2.51 -2.00
CA SER A 174 -14.73 -2.38 -3.05
C SER A 174 -15.16 -0.94 -3.27
N HIS A 175 -15.26 -0.19 -2.18
CA HIS A 175 -15.65 1.21 -2.16
C HIS A 175 -14.69 2.13 -2.94
N LEU A 176 -13.41 1.78 -3.08
CA LEU A 176 -12.41 2.60 -3.76
C LEU A 176 -12.54 2.58 -5.28
N GLN A 177 -13.27 1.61 -5.85
CA GLN A 177 -13.31 1.33 -7.29
C GLN A 177 -11.90 1.06 -7.84
N ASN A 178 -11.25 2.04 -8.47
CA ASN A 178 -9.96 1.89 -9.13
C ASN A 178 -8.81 2.15 -8.15
N LEU A 179 -8.28 1.09 -7.56
CA LEU A 179 -7.12 1.15 -6.67
C LEU A 179 -5.84 0.81 -7.45
N ALA A 180 -4.81 1.65 -7.36
CA ALA A 180 -3.48 1.31 -7.85
C ALA A 180 -2.63 0.70 -6.73
N MET A 181 -2.34 -0.59 -6.85
CA MET A 181 -1.40 -1.30 -6.00
C MET A 181 0.00 -1.22 -6.63
N ASN A 182 0.70 -0.12 -6.39
CA ASN A 182 2.01 0.12 -7.03
C ASN A 182 3.16 -0.46 -6.21
N PHE A 183 3.22 -0.08 -4.95
CA PHE A 183 4.28 -0.48 -4.02
C PHE A 183 3.67 -0.71 -2.63
N MET A 184 4.33 -1.54 -1.83
CA MET A 184 4.08 -1.67 -0.41
C MET A 184 5.40 -1.76 0.35
N VAL A 185 5.34 -1.52 1.66
CA VAL A 185 6.44 -1.80 2.57
C VAL A 185 6.09 -3.04 3.40
N LEU A 186 7.03 -3.98 3.47
CA LEU A 186 6.97 -5.16 4.33
C LEU A 186 8.16 -5.11 5.28
N ASP A 187 7.88 -4.88 6.55
CA ASP A 187 8.85 -4.56 7.59
C ASP A 187 9.71 -3.35 7.14
N SER A 188 10.95 -3.55 6.72
CA SER A 188 11.84 -2.53 6.14
C SER A 188 12.04 -2.66 4.62
N ARG A 189 11.43 -3.65 3.98
CA ARG A 189 11.61 -3.99 2.55
C ARG A 189 10.56 -3.28 1.70
N VAL A 190 10.98 -2.69 0.58
CA VAL A 190 10.06 -2.15 -0.43
C VAL A 190 9.73 -3.24 -1.45
N ILE A 191 8.44 -3.45 -1.71
CA ILE A 191 7.93 -4.43 -2.67
C ILE A 191 7.20 -3.69 -3.79
N CYS A 192 7.58 -3.94 -5.03
CA CYS A 192 6.86 -3.49 -6.22
C CYS A 192 5.77 -4.50 -6.58
N LEU A 193 4.52 -4.06 -6.58
CA LEU A 193 3.35 -4.89 -6.84
C LEU A 193 2.86 -4.79 -8.29
N ARG A 194 3.41 -3.86 -9.09
CA ARG A 194 2.98 -3.67 -10.47
C ARG A 194 3.43 -4.83 -11.36
N ALA A 195 2.57 -5.27 -12.27
CA ALA A 195 2.93 -6.23 -13.32
C ALA A 195 4.03 -5.67 -14.25
N ASN A 196 3.86 -4.45 -14.74
CA ASN A 196 4.84 -3.78 -15.60
C ASN A 196 5.68 -2.78 -14.79
N LEU A 197 7.00 -2.98 -14.85
CA LEU A 197 7.99 -2.17 -14.13
C LEU A 197 8.11 -0.74 -14.68
N ARG A 198 7.94 -0.51 -15.99
CA ARG A 198 8.10 0.81 -16.63
C ARG A 198 9.38 1.55 -16.19
N LYS A 199 10.52 0.86 -16.19
CA LYS A 199 11.78 1.35 -15.59
C LYS A 199 12.20 2.74 -16.10
N ASP A 200 11.97 3.02 -17.37
CA ASP A 200 12.41 4.26 -18.02
C ASP A 200 11.35 5.37 -18.01
N GLU A 201 10.11 5.08 -17.58
CA GLU A 201 8.98 6.02 -17.61
C GLU A 201 8.55 6.47 -16.20
N ASP A 202 8.71 5.62 -15.19
CA ASP A 202 8.22 5.87 -13.84
C ASP A 202 9.32 6.48 -12.95
N ALA A 203 9.12 7.74 -12.57
CA ALA A 203 10.04 8.48 -11.70
C ALA A 203 10.18 7.85 -10.28
N ALA A 204 9.28 6.95 -9.89
CA ALA A 204 9.38 6.17 -8.65
C ALA A 204 10.74 5.48 -8.49
N TRP A 205 11.31 4.94 -9.56
CA TRP A 205 12.61 4.25 -9.52
C TRP A 205 13.75 5.19 -9.17
N THR A 206 13.74 6.40 -9.75
CA THR A 206 14.71 7.46 -9.44
C THR A 206 14.59 7.92 -7.99
N ILE A 207 13.36 8.06 -7.47
CA ILE A 207 13.11 8.43 -6.07
C ILE A 207 13.70 7.38 -5.12
N LEU A 208 13.42 6.09 -5.38
CA LEU A 208 13.94 4.98 -4.56
C LEU A 208 15.47 4.95 -4.55
N ALA A 209 16.09 5.03 -5.72
CA ALA A 209 17.55 5.04 -5.87
C ALA A 209 18.19 6.25 -5.17
N ALA A 210 17.63 7.45 -5.35
CA ALA A 210 18.14 8.68 -4.73
C ALA A 210 18.03 8.67 -3.19
N ALA A 211 17.02 7.99 -2.65
CA ALA A 211 16.85 7.84 -1.20
C ALA A 211 17.72 6.73 -0.58
N GLY A 212 18.58 6.10 -1.38
CA GLY A 212 19.49 5.04 -0.95
C GLY A 212 18.80 3.69 -0.76
N ILE A 213 17.62 3.47 -1.36
CA ILE A 213 17.05 2.13 -1.47
C ILE A 213 17.86 1.40 -2.53
N ASN A 214 18.50 0.30 -2.14
CA ASN A 214 19.36 -0.50 -3.02
C ASN A 214 18.66 -1.75 -3.56
N ARG A 215 17.56 -2.18 -2.95
CA ARG A 215 16.80 -3.37 -3.33
C ARG A 215 15.31 -3.13 -3.27
N VAL A 216 14.62 -3.57 -4.31
CA VAL A 216 13.15 -3.64 -4.38
C VAL A 216 12.78 -5.05 -4.85
N TYR A 217 11.87 -5.70 -4.13
CA TYR A 217 11.38 -7.03 -4.53
C TYR A 217 10.20 -6.88 -5.48
N HIS A 218 10.25 -7.53 -6.63
CA HIS A 218 9.18 -7.48 -7.63
C HIS A 218 8.22 -8.65 -7.43
N LEU A 219 7.07 -8.36 -6.82
CA LEU A 219 5.99 -9.31 -6.57
C LEU A 219 4.74 -8.86 -7.34
N PRO A 220 4.70 -9.03 -8.66
CA PRO A 220 3.61 -8.49 -9.47
C PRO A 220 2.28 -9.12 -9.06
N SER A 221 1.39 -8.29 -8.51
CA SER A 221 0.19 -8.69 -7.81
C SER A 221 -1.03 -7.87 -8.21
N VAL A 222 -2.20 -8.50 -8.17
CA VAL A 222 -3.51 -7.85 -8.33
C VAL A 222 -4.43 -8.15 -7.14
N PRO A 223 -5.46 -7.33 -6.87
CA PRO A 223 -6.51 -7.70 -5.94
C PRO A 223 -7.18 -9.02 -6.38
N LEU A 224 -7.36 -9.96 -5.45
CA LEU A 224 -8.02 -11.24 -5.69
C LEU A 224 -9.23 -11.42 -4.77
N THR A 225 -10.27 -12.04 -5.31
CA THR A 225 -11.44 -12.54 -4.57
C THR A 225 -11.43 -14.06 -4.64
N ILE A 226 -11.59 -14.71 -3.48
CA ILE A 226 -11.62 -16.17 -3.36
C ILE A 226 -12.85 -16.62 -2.55
N PRO A 227 -13.32 -17.86 -2.71
CA PRO A 227 -14.30 -18.45 -1.79
C PRO A 227 -13.65 -18.79 -0.43
N GLU A 228 -14.44 -18.86 0.65
CA GLU A 228 -13.93 -19.13 2.01
C GLU A 228 -13.06 -20.39 2.15
N PRO A 229 -13.35 -21.53 1.47
CA PRO A 229 -12.54 -22.74 1.59
C PRO A 229 -11.09 -22.57 1.09
N ASP A 230 -10.84 -21.63 0.18
CA ASP A 230 -9.51 -21.42 -0.40
C ASP A 230 -8.61 -20.57 0.52
N GLN A 231 -9.13 -20.07 1.65
CA GLN A 231 -8.39 -19.22 2.56
C GLN A 231 -7.16 -19.94 3.14
N GLU A 232 -7.26 -21.22 3.48
CA GLU A 232 -6.12 -21.97 4.04
C GLU A 232 -4.97 -22.08 3.03
N ILE A 233 -5.28 -22.26 1.74
CA ILE A 233 -4.31 -22.25 0.65
C ILE A 233 -3.65 -20.87 0.55
N ALA A 234 -4.44 -19.80 0.56
CA ALA A 234 -3.93 -18.43 0.51
C ALA A 234 -3.07 -18.06 1.72
N LYS A 235 -3.31 -18.69 2.88
CA LYS A 235 -2.50 -18.55 4.11
C LYS A 235 -1.29 -19.49 4.14
N GLY A 236 -1.08 -20.33 3.12
CA GLY A 236 0.05 -21.27 3.05
C GLY A 236 -0.03 -22.40 4.07
N LEU A 237 -1.25 -22.80 4.45
CA LEU A 237 -1.51 -23.85 5.45
C LEU A 237 -1.80 -25.22 4.83
N LEU A 238 -1.96 -25.29 3.51
CA LEU A 238 -2.24 -26.49 2.71
C LEU A 238 -1.22 -26.66 1.58
#